data_AF-A0A9Q9CC00-F1
#
_entry.id   AF-A0A9Q9CC00-F1
#
_cell.length_a   1.000
_cell.length_b   1.000
_cell.length_c   1.000
_cell.angle_alpha   90.00
_cell.angle_beta   90.00
_cell.angle_gamma   90.00
#
_symmetry.space_group_name_H-M   'P 1'
#
loop_
_entity.id
_entity.type
_entity.pdbx_description
1 polymer ?
#
loop_
_entity_poly.entity_id
_entity_poly.type
_entity_poly.pdbx_seq_one_letter_code
_entity_poly.pdbx_strand_id
1 'polypeptide(L)'
;MGLCLEKIEKSISYMDDTYDANFGEWIRNEDNARIVAYNMKKYIDNYKTSDFIVVVKWIVKDWTLKSIIIFSKKMLVEDIKVLSFRRSEEDKEKYNKRVKIISGLIFTWNPVFITEFIVSITRSFGANEKYKLLVNLLEVFEARKLSEILSQLETKIEQKTWNELFKTFNEEAYKKHRPRGKRTASILRAYNLS
;
A
#
# COMPACT_ATOMS: atom_id res chain seq x y z
N MET A 1 -16.17 6.66 -16.46
CA MET A 1 -15.66 7.63 -15.45
C MET A 1 -15.28 6.85 -14.19
N GLY A 2 -14.03 6.92 -13.72
CA GLY A 2 -13.55 6.09 -12.59
C GLY A 2 -14.18 6.39 -11.24
N LEU A 3 -13.89 5.56 -10.23
CA LEU A 3 -14.25 5.79 -8.83
C LEU A 3 -13.48 7.01 -8.28
N CYS A 4 -14.13 7.81 -7.45
CA CYS A 4 -13.53 8.94 -6.73
C CYS A 4 -14.16 9.06 -5.34
N LEU A 5 -13.54 9.83 -4.44
CA LEU A 5 -14.00 10.00 -3.06
C LEU A 5 -15.45 10.48 -2.99
N GLU A 6 -15.82 11.48 -3.79
CA GLU A 6 -17.18 12.02 -3.84
C GLU A 6 -18.25 10.95 -4.19
N LYS A 7 -17.92 10.03 -5.11
CA LYS A 7 -18.83 8.93 -5.45
C LYS A 7 -18.96 7.91 -4.33
N ILE A 8 -17.88 7.66 -3.58
CA ILE A 8 -17.93 6.80 -2.40
C ILE A 8 -18.82 7.44 -1.35
N GLU A 9 -18.59 8.71 -1.01
CA GLU A 9 -19.42 9.44 -0.03
C GLU A 9 -20.90 9.42 -0.43
N LYS A 10 -21.23 9.80 -1.67
CA LYS A 10 -22.63 9.77 -2.17
C LYS A 10 -23.26 8.39 -2.07
N SER A 11 -22.51 7.34 -2.39
CA SER A 11 -23.01 5.97 -2.32
C SER A 11 -23.22 5.51 -0.87
N ILE A 12 -22.33 5.88 0.04
CA ILE A 12 -22.41 5.54 1.46
C ILE A 12 -23.57 6.31 2.12
N SER A 13 -23.68 7.62 1.89
CA SER A 13 -24.82 8.40 2.39
C SER A 13 -26.15 7.85 1.90
N TYR A 14 -26.25 7.48 0.62
CA TYR A 14 -27.46 6.84 0.10
C TYR A 14 -27.79 5.53 0.82
N MET A 15 -26.79 4.71 1.14
CA MET A 15 -27.00 3.47 1.90
C MET A 15 -27.42 3.75 3.34
N ASP A 16 -26.75 4.68 4.01
CA ASP A 16 -27.05 5.09 5.38
C ASP A 16 -28.51 5.59 5.47
N ASP A 17 -28.94 6.44 4.53
CA ASP A 17 -30.32 6.95 4.44
C ASP A 17 -31.34 5.85 4.12
N THR A 18 -31.00 4.93 3.21
CA THR A 18 -31.92 3.86 2.76
C THR A 18 -32.18 2.83 3.87
N TYR A 19 -31.16 2.56 4.69
CA TYR A 19 -31.20 1.50 5.69
C TYR A 19 -31.30 2.01 7.13
N ASP A 20 -31.42 3.33 7.34
CA ASP A 20 -31.40 3.98 8.65
C ASP A 20 -30.21 3.48 9.50
N ALA A 21 -29.02 3.57 8.91
CA ALA A 21 -27.78 3.00 9.44
C ALA A 21 -26.63 4.02 9.39
N ASN A 22 -25.47 3.64 9.95
CA ASN A 22 -24.26 4.46 9.95
C ASN A 22 -23.04 3.69 9.41
N PHE A 23 -23.18 3.04 8.26
CA PHE A 23 -22.12 2.27 7.62
C PHE A 23 -20.86 3.11 7.38
N GLY A 24 -21.03 4.37 6.95
CA GLY A 24 -19.88 5.26 6.70
C GLY A 24 -19.02 5.48 7.93
N GLU A 25 -19.66 5.86 9.04
CA GLU A 25 -19.00 6.06 10.33
C GLU A 25 -18.41 4.75 10.85
N TRP A 26 -19.16 3.66 10.77
CA TRP A 26 -18.72 2.35 11.26
C TRP A 26 -17.49 1.83 10.51
N ILE A 27 -17.46 1.96 9.18
CA ILE A 27 -16.32 1.53 8.35
C ILE A 27 -15.08 2.40 8.61
N ARG A 28 -15.29 3.71 8.85
CA ARG A 28 -14.22 4.68 9.13
C ARG A 28 -13.85 4.79 10.61
N ASN A 29 -14.41 3.95 11.48
CA ASN A 29 -13.98 3.88 12.88
C ASN A 29 -12.71 3.03 13.02
N GLU A 30 -11.65 3.61 13.59
CA GLU A 30 -10.36 2.94 13.83
C GLU A 30 -10.48 1.67 14.68
N ASP A 31 -11.41 1.61 15.63
CA ASP A 31 -11.63 0.44 16.48
C ASP A 31 -12.08 -0.77 15.64
N ASN A 32 -12.73 -0.52 14.51
CA ASN A 32 -13.19 -1.54 13.57
C ASN A 32 -12.13 -1.95 12.54
N ALA A 33 -10.93 -1.32 12.54
CA ALA A 33 -9.91 -1.51 11.52
C ALA A 33 -9.60 -2.98 11.20
N ARG A 34 -9.52 -3.84 12.21
CA ARG A 34 -9.22 -5.27 12.02
C ARG A 34 -10.35 -6.02 11.31
N ILE A 35 -11.60 -5.75 11.68
CA ILE A 35 -12.80 -6.40 11.12
C ILE A 35 -13.03 -5.92 9.69
N VAL A 36 -12.93 -4.60 9.47
CA VAL A 36 -13.05 -4.00 8.14
C VAL A 36 -11.95 -4.56 7.22
N ALA A 37 -10.69 -4.59 7.66
CA ALA A 37 -9.58 -5.15 6.89
C ALA A 37 -9.81 -6.62 6.48
N TYR A 38 -10.30 -7.45 7.41
CA TYR A 38 -10.58 -8.87 7.15
C TYR A 38 -11.66 -9.05 6.09
N ASN A 39 -12.71 -8.23 6.11
CA ASN A 39 -13.77 -8.30 5.12
C ASN A 39 -13.35 -7.72 3.77
N MET A 40 -12.67 -6.57 3.77
CA MET A 40 -12.16 -5.93 2.55
C MET A 40 -11.21 -6.82 1.75
N LYS A 41 -10.40 -7.63 2.44
CA LYS A 41 -9.46 -8.57 1.83
C LYS A 41 -10.12 -9.51 0.81
N LYS A 42 -11.37 -9.94 1.05
CA LYS A 42 -12.11 -10.88 0.19
C LYS A 42 -12.38 -10.33 -1.21
N TYR A 43 -12.36 -9.00 -1.35
CA TYR A 43 -12.74 -8.33 -2.59
C TYR A 43 -11.54 -7.81 -3.38
N ILE A 44 -10.32 -7.86 -2.85
CA ILE A 44 -9.12 -7.27 -3.51
C ILE A 44 -8.99 -7.74 -4.96
N ASP A 45 -9.17 -9.04 -5.21
CA ASP A 45 -8.95 -9.63 -6.52
C ASP A 45 -10.10 -9.32 -7.51
N ASN A 46 -11.28 -8.97 -7.02
CA ASN A 46 -12.49 -8.75 -7.82
C ASN A 46 -12.57 -7.35 -8.46
N TYR A 47 -11.79 -6.39 -7.98
CA TYR A 47 -11.87 -4.98 -8.40
C TYR A 47 -10.55 -4.48 -8.97
N LYS A 48 -10.60 -3.37 -9.72
CA LYS A 48 -9.38 -2.75 -10.26
C LYS A 48 -8.51 -2.23 -9.12
N THR A 49 -7.19 -2.36 -9.28
CA THR A 49 -6.21 -1.88 -8.29
C THR A 49 -6.39 -0.39 -7.97
N SER A 50 -6.65 0.45 -9.00
CA SER A 50 -6.89 1.88 -8.81
C SER A 50 -8.09 2.16 -7.90
N ASP A 51 -9.18 1.43 -8.12
CA ASP A 51 -10.43 1.63 -7.37
C ASP A 51 -10.23 1.21 -5.90
N PHE A 52 -9.51 0.09 -5.68
CA PHE A 52 -9.14 -0.33 -4.33
C PHE A 52 -8.26 0.68 -3.58
N ILE A 53 -7.33 1.34 -4.27
CA ILE A 53 -6.51 2.39 -3.67
C ILE A 53 -7.39 3.56 -3.21
N VAL A 54 -8.35 3.99 -4.06
CA VAL A 54 -9.31 5.05 -3.69
C VAL A 54 -10.11 4.66 -2.46
N VAL A 55 -10.64 3.43 -2.42
CA VAL A 55 -11.41 2.93 -1.27
C VAL A 55 -10.56 2.86 -0.01
N VAL A 56 -9.36 2.28 -0.07
CA VAL A 56 -8.48 2.17 1.10
C VAL A 56 -8.11 3.56 1.64
N LYS A 57 -7.80 4.52 0.77
CA LYS A 57 -7.53 5.91 1.18
C LYS A 57 -8.75 6.58 1.80
N TRP A 58 -9.95 6.31 1.29
CA TRP A 58 -11.18 6.81 1.88
C TRP A 58 -11.42 6.23 3.27
N ILE A 59 -11.27 4.91 3.45
CA ILE A 59 -11.47 4.23 4.74
C ILE A 59 -10.55 4.83 5.80
N VAL A 60 -9.25 4.91 5.49
CA VAL A 60 -8.25 5.29 6.49
C VAL A 60 -7.99 6.79 6.58
N LYS A 61 -8.82 7.60 5.91
CA LYS A 61 -8.71 9.05 5.96
C LYS A 61 -8.88 9.52 7.40
N ASP A 62 -7.93 10.33 7.86
CA ASP A 62 -7.81 10.87 9.22
C ASP A 62 -7.44 9.83 10.30
N TRP A 63 -7.10 8.60 9.92
CA TRP A 63 -6.69 7.57 10.88
C TRP A 63 -5.28 7.78 11.42
N THR A 64 -5.05 7.33 12.65
CA THR A 64 -3.71 7.20 13.22
C THR A 64 -2.88 6.19 12.43
N LEU A 65 -1.56 6.43 12.36
CA LEU A 65 -0.62 5.51 11.71
C LEU A 65 -0.70 4.09 12.30
N LYS A 66 -0.94 3.97 13.61
CA LYS A 66 -1.11 2.69 14.30
C LYS A 66 -2.25 1.87 13.70
N SER A 67 -3.42 2.48 13.51
CA SER A 67 -4.60 1.82 12.95
C SER A 67 -4.41 1.50 11.47
N ILE A 68 -3.74 2.38 10.71
CA ILE A 68 -3.39 2.10 9.31
C ILE A 68 -2.45 0.90 9.20
N ILE A 69 -1.47 0.77 10.11
CA ILE A 69 -0.59 -0.41 10.18
C ILE A 69 -1.40 -1.68 10.46
N ILE A 70 -2.31 -1.65 11.45
CA ILE A 70 -3.17 -2.81 11.79
C ILE A 70 -4.02 -3.22 10.58
N PHE A 71 -4.68 -2.24 9.96
CA PHE A 71 -5.52 -2.43 8.79
C PHE A 71 -4.74 -3.03 7.62
N SER A 72 -3.64 -2.38 7.24
CA SER A 72 -2.80 -2.80 6.11
C SER A 72 -2.20 -4.18 6.35
N LYS A 73 -1.79 -4.48 7.59
CA LYS A 73 -1.28 -5.80 7.95
C LYS A 73 -2.29 -6.90 7.67
N LYS A 74 -3.50 -6.71 8.20
CA LYS A 74 -4.56 -7.72 8.11
C LYS A 74 -5.13 -7.87 6.71
N MET A 75 -5.22 -6.76 5.98
CA MET A 75 -5.79 -6.73 4.64
C MET A 75 -4.81 -7.22 3.56
N LEU A 76 -3.53 -6.82 3.63
CA LEU A 76 -2.60 -6.93 2.50
C LEU A 76 -1.30 -7.63 2.87
N VAL A 77 -0.66 -7.25 3.99
CA VAL A 77 0.74 -7.65 4.26
C VAL A 77 0.85 -9.14 4.59
N GLU A 78 -0.10 -9.70 5.34
CA GLU A 78 -0.15 -11.14 5.61
C GLU A 78 -0.19 -11.95 4.29
N ASP A 79 -0.98 -11.52 3.30
CA ASP A 79 -1.04 -12.15 1.98
C ASP A 79 0.26 -11.97 1.19
N ILE A 80 0.83 -10.77 1.20
CA ILE A 80 2.08 -10.47 0.50
C ILE A 80 3.19 -11.43 0.97
N LYS A 81 3.27 -11.70 2.27
CA LYS A 81 4.24 -12.64 2.84
C LYS A 81 4.01 -14.08 2.38
N VAL A 82 2.76 -14.52 2.28
CA VAL A 82 2.45 -15.87 1.78
C VAL A 82 2.78 -15.98 0.28
N LEU A 83 2.46 -14.94 -0.49
CA LEU A 83 2.63 -14.91 -1.94
C LEU A 83 4.10 -14.74 -2.36
N SER A 84 4.98 -14.19 -1.50
CA SER A 84 6.37 -13.88 -1.89
C SER A 84 7.20 -15.10 -2.30
N PHE A 85 6.83 -16.29 -1.83
CA PHE A 85 7.48 -17.58 -2.14
C PHE A 85 6.82 -18.37 -3.26
N ARG A 86 5.61 -17.98 -3.68
CA ARG A 86 4.87 -18.71 -4.70
C ARG A 86 5.38 -18.36 -6.09
N ARG A 87 5.28 -19.34 -6.99
CA ARG A 87 5.91 -19.26 -8.33
C ARG A 87 4.92 -19.13 -9.48
N SER A 88 3.63 -19.39 -9.26
CA SER A 88 2.63 -19.28 -10.32
C SER A 88 2.50 -17.84 -10.79
N GLU A 89 2.18 -17.63 -12.07
CA GLU A 89 1.95 -16.28 -12.61
C GLU A 89 0.76 -15.59 -11.94
N GLU A 90 -0.28 -16.36 -11.60
CA GLU A 90 -1.45 -15.85 -10.86
C GLU A 90 -1.05 -15.33 -9.48
N ASP A 91 -0.23 -16.06 -8.72
CA ASP A 91 0.24 -15.61 -7.41
C ASP A 91 1.13 -14.35 -7.52
N LYS A 92 1.95 -14.25 -8.58
CA LYS A 92 2.74 -13.05 -8.86
C LYS A 92 1.85 -11.86 -9.16
N GLU A 93 0.78 -12.02 -9.93
CA GLU A 93 -0.18 -10.96 -10.20
C GLU A 93 -0.87 -10.49 -8.92
N LYS A 94 -1.35 -11.44 -8.09
CA LYS A 94 -1.95 -11.17 -6.77
C LYS A 94 -0.99 -10.42 -5.86
N TYR A 95 0.27 -10.83 -5.81
CA TYR A 95 1.34 -10.15 -5.07
C TYR A 95 1.51 -8.71 -5.55
N ASN A 96 1.71 -8.53 -6.86
CA ASN A 96 1.92 -7.22 -7.48
C ASN A 96 0.73 -6.27 -7.25
N LYS A 97 -0.50 -6.80 -7.29
CA LYS A 97 -1.72 -6.04 -7.00
C LYS A 97 -1.71 -5.49 -5.58
N ARG A 98 -1.40 -6.32 -4.59
CA ARG A 98 -1.36 -5.93 -3.17
C ARG A 98 -0.24 -4.93 -2.88
N VAL A 99 0.95 -5.15 -3.45
CA VAL A 99 2.06 -4.19 -3.35
C VAL A 99 1.68 -2.83 -3.95
N LYS A 100 1.06 -2.80 -5.13
CA LYS A 100 0.57 -1.55 -5.74
C LYS A 100 -0.47 -0.83 -4.89
N ILE A 101 -1.35 -1.56 -4.19
CA ILE A 101 -2.31 -0.95 -3.26
C ILE A 101 -1.57 -0.28 -2.11
N ILE A 102 -0.60 -0.95 -1.49
CA ILE A 102 0.21 -0.36 -0.42
C ILE A 102 0.98 0.86 -0.94
N SER A 103 1.71 0.73 -2.06
CA SER A 103 2.42 1.86 -2.69
C SER A 103 1.51 3.04 -2.96
N GLY A 104 0.28 2.79 -3.44
CA GLY A 104 -0.71 3.83 -3.69
C GLY A 104 -1.21 4.51 -2.41
N LEU A 105 -1.44 3.73 -1.35
CA LEU A 105 -1.82 4.24 -0.04
C LEU A 105 -0.77 5.22 0.51
N ILE A 106 0.49 4.83 0.50
CA ILE A 106 1.59 5.61 1.11
C ILE A 106 2.18 6.69 0.16
N PHE A 107 1.67 6.80 -1.07
CA PHE A 107 2.32 7.57 -2.13
C PHE A 107 2.48 9.06 -1.80
N THR A 108 1.46 9.68 -1.18
CA THR A 108 1.42 11.11 -0.85
C THR A 108 1.98 11.42 0.54
N TRP A 109 2.26 10.39 1.35
CA TRP A 109 2.70 10.59 2.74
C TRP A 109 4.09 11.19 2.83
N ASN A 110 4.40 11.85 3.96
CA ASN A 110 5.75 12.31 4.21
C ASN A 110 6.72 11.12 4.41
N PRO A 111 8.02 11.25 4.09
CA PRO A 111 9.00 10.17 4.21
C PRO A 111 9.12 9.55 5.59
N VAL A 112 8.93 10.34 6.66
CA VAL A 112 9.01 9.84 8.04
C VAL A 112 7.91 8.81 8.32
N PHE A 113 6.67 9.15 7.95
CA PHE A 113 5.53 8.25 8.10
C PHE A 113 5.66 7.00 7.24
N ILE A 114 6.18 7.15 6.01
CA ILE A 114 6.47 6.00 5.12
C ILE A 114 7.46 5.05 5.78
N THR A 115 8.55 5.59 6.33
CA THR A 115 9.58 4.79 7.01
C THR A 115 9.02 4.04 8.21
N GLU A 116 8.30 4.72 9.11
CA GLU A 116 7.69 4.10 10.30
C GLU A 116 6.68 3.01 9.92
N PHE A 117 5.87 3.27 8.89
CA PHE A 117 4.94 2.30 8.34
C PHE A 117 5.69 1.07 7.83
N ILE A 118 6.71 1.26 6.98
CA ILE A 118 7.51 0.18 6.38
C ILE A 118 8.16 -0.69 7.46
N VAL A 119 8.84 -0.08 8.42
CA VAL A 119 9.50 -0.80 9.53
C VAL A 119 8.46 -1.63 10.28
N SER A 120 7.30 -1.04 10.55
CA SER A 120 6.22 -1.70 11.27
C SER A 120 5.60 -2.88 10.52
N ILE A 121 5.34 -2.74 9.20
CA ILE A 121 4.71 -3.80 8.40
C ILE A 121 5.69 -4.93 8.05
N THR A 122 6.99 -4.64 7.98
CA THR A 122 8.01 -5.63 7.61
C THR A 122 8.68 -6.32 8.79
N ARG A 123 8.28 -6.02 10.03
CA ARG A 123 8.89 -6.60 11.25
C ARG A 123 8.92 -8.13 11.29
N SER A 124 7.95 -8.80 10.67
CA SER A 124 7.87 -10.26 10.62
C SER A 124 8.52 -10.89 9.39
N PHE A 125 9.12 -10.09 8.50
CA PHE A 125 9.70 -10.54 7.24
C PHE A 125 11.18 -10.90 7.44
N GLY A 126 11.62 -12.00 6.83
CA GLY A 126 13.03 -12.31 6.66
C GLY A 126 13.71 -11.37 5.66
N ALA A 127 15.04 -11.31 5.69
CA ALA A 127 15.82 -10.33 4.93
C ALA A 127 15.49 -10.30 3.42
N ASN A 128 15.38 -11.48 2.78
CA ASN A 128 15.09 -11.58 1.35
C ASN A 128 13.64 -11.16 1.00
N GLU A 129 12.67 -11.54 1.84
CA GLU A 129 11.27 -11.13 1.66
C GLU A 129 11.12 -9.61 1.80
N LYS A 130 11.79 -9.05 2.83
CA LYS A 130 11.81 -7.63 3.12
C LYS A 130 12.42 -6.87 1.94
N TYR A 131 13.62 -7.25 1.49
CA TYR A 131 14.27 -6.66 0.32
C TYR A 131 13.34 -6.66 -0.91
N LYS A 132 12.77 -7.82 -1.28
CA LYS A 132 11.87 -7.95 -2.42
C LYS A 132 10.65 -7.03 -2.30
N LEU A 133 10.04 -6.96 -1.13
CA LEU A 133 8.90 -6.07 -0.89
C LEU A 133 9.31 -4.59 -0.99
N LEU A 134 10.41 -4.19 -0.36
CA LEU A 134 10.87 -2.80 -0.35
C LEU A 134 11.21 -2.28 -1.74
N VAL A 135 11.88 -3.07 -2.57
CA VAL A 135 12.18 -2.67 -3.96
C VAL A 135 10.89 -2.36 -4.72
N ASN A 136 9.89 -3.25 -4.64
CA ASN A 136 8.63 -3.07 -5.35
C ASN A 136 7.74 -1.98 -4.74
N LEU A 137 7.82 -1.74 -3.43
CA LEU A 137 7.10 -0.65 -2.79
C LEU A 137 7.67 0.71 -3.15
N LEU A 138 9.02 0.82 -3.16
CA LEU A 138 9.73 2.09 -3.24
C LEU A 138 10.04 2.53 -4.68
N GLU A 139 9.99 1.63 -5.66
CA GLU A 139 10.20 1.98 -7.07
C GLU A 139 9.20 3.03 -7.59
N VAL A 140 8.10 3.26 -6.86
CA VAL A 140 7.08 4.21 -7.30
C VAL A 140 7.48 5.67 -7.07
N PHE A 141 8.41 5.93 -6.17
CA PHE A 141 8.77 7.29 -5.75
C PHE A 141 9.78 7.93 -6.70
N GLU A 142 9.76 9.25 -6.73
CA GLU A 142 10.79 10.04 -7.39
C GLU A 142 12.11 10.03 -6.60
N ALA A 143 13.22 10.36 -7.27
CA ALA A 143 14.55 10.20 -6.70
C ALA A 143 14.76 10.94 -5.37
N ARG A 144 14.24 12.18 -5.26
CA ARG A 144 14.37 12.99 -4.05
C ARG A 144 13.67 12.33 -2.87
N LYS A 145 12.37 12.06 -2.99
CA LYS A 145 11.57 11.41 -1.95
C LYS A 145 12.11 10.02 -1.60
N LEU A 146 12.54 9.25 -2.60
CA LEU A 146 13.18 7.96 -2.39
C LEU A 146 14.47 8.09 -1.56
N SER A 147 15.33 9.06 -1.88
CA SER A 147 16.57 9.28 -1.12
C SER A 147 16.29 9.63 0.35
N GLU A 148 15.27 10.45 0.60
CA GLU A 148 14.84 10.80 1.96
C GLU A 148 14.35 9.55 2.72
N ILE A 149 13.51 8.71 2.09
CA ILE A 149 13.05 7.44 2.69
C ILE A 149 14.23 6.51 2.98
N LEU A 150 15.13 6.33 2.01
CA LEU A 150 16.29 5.43 2.15
C LEU A 150 17.21 5.88 3.29
N SER A 151 17.52 7.18 3.39
CA SER A 151 18.36 7.70 4.48
C SER A 151 17.81 7.39 5.88
N GLN A 152 16.49 7.36 6.03
CA GLN A 152 15.85 7.03 7.31
C GLN A 152 15.75 5.52 7.56
N LEU A 153 15.71 4.71 6.50
CA LEU A 153 15.67 3.25 6.62
C LEU A 153 17.03 2.67 7.00
N GLU A 154 18.14 3.30 6.61
CA GLU A 154 19.51 2.85 6.87
C GLU A 154 19.73 2.36 8.31
N THR A 155 19.25 3.13 9.29
CA THR A 155 19.44 2.82 10.72
C THR A 155 18.29 2.01 11.33
N LYS A 156 17.26 1.65 10.55
CA LYS A 156 16.01 1.04 11.06
C LYS A 156 15.73 -0.36 10.51
N ILE A 157 16.51 -0.84 9.55
CA ILE A 157 16.40 -2.19 9.00
C ILE A 157 17.73 -2.94 9.14
N GLU A 158 17.71 -4.25 8.94
CA GLU A 158 18.90 -5.07 9.05
C GLU A 158 19.92 -4.69 7.97
N GLN A 159 21.20 -4.63 8.35
CA GLN A 159 22.30 -4.23 7.45
C GLN A 159 22.32 -5.00 6.13
N LYS A 160 22.02 -6.31 6.18
CA LYS A 160 21.94 -7.15 4.97
C LYS A 160 20.88 -6.63 4.00
N THR A 161 19.67 -6.36 4.48
CA THR A 161 18.57 -5.83 3.65
C THR A 161 18.90 -4.42 3.15
N TRP A 162 19.51 -3.58 3.98
CA TRP A 162 19.97 -2.25 3.57
C TRP A 162 20.97 -2.31 2.42
N ASN A 163 22.02 -3.13 2.54
CA ASN A 163 23.05 -3.25 1.51
C ASN A 163 22.46 -3.67 0.15
N GLU A 164 21.54 -4.63 0.14
CA GLU A 164 20.85 -5.07 -1.09
C GLU A 164 19.99 -3.94 -1.67
N LEU A 165 19.25 -3.21 -0.82
CA LEU A 165 18.39 -2.10 -1.22
C LEU A 165 19.18 -0.92 -1.78
N PHE A 166 20.26 -0.53 -1.09
CA PHE A 166 21.14 0.56 -1.47
C PHE A 166 21.82 0.27 -2.81
N LYS A 167 22.36 -0.94 -2.98
CA LYS A 167 22.91 -1.40 -4.26
C LYS A 167 21.89 -1.26 -5.38
N THR A 168 20.67 -1.74 -5.16
CA THR A 168 19.60 -1.71 -6.15
C THR A 168 19.24 -0.29 -6.59
N PHE A 169 19.11 0.66 -5.67
CA PHE A 169 18.69 2.02 -6.03
C PHE A 169 19.84 2.95 -6.46
N ASN A 170 21.09 2.63 -6.14
CA ASN A 170 22.26 3.42 -6.55
C ASN A 170 22.92 2.96 -7.84
N GLU A 171 22.73 1.70 -8.27
CA GLU A 171 23.25 1.26 -9.55
C GLU A 171 22.64 2.07 -10.71
N GLU A 172 23.49 2.69 -11.54
CA GLU A 172 23.07 3.37 -12.77
C GLU A 172 22.28 2.45 -13.71
N ALA A 173 22.53 1.14 -13.63
CA ALA A 173 21.79 0.11 -14.34
C ALA A 173 20.30 0.06 -13.93
N TYR A 174 19.96 0.30 -12.66
CA TYR A 174 18.57 0.37 -12.21
C TYR A 174 17.83 1.56 -12.84
N LYS A 175 18.53 2.69 -13.03
CA LYS A 175 17.99 3.88 -13.71
C LYS A 175 17.79 3.65 -15.22
N LYS A 176 18.57 2.76 -15.85
CA LYS A 176 18.51 2.47 -17.30
C LYS A 176 17.62 1.27 -17.69
N HIS A 177 17.50 0.23 -16.87
CA HIS A 177 16.93 -1.07 -17.31
C HIS A 177 15.58 -1.47 -16.70
N ARG A 178 15.08 -0.80 -15.65
CA ARG A 178 13.68 -1.03 -15.23
C ARG A 178 12.80 0.05 -15.87
N PRO A 179 12.01 -0.28 -16.91
CA PRO A 179 10.92 0.61 -17.28
C PRO A 179 10.04 0.74 -16.03
N ARG A 180 10.02 1.93 -15.41
CA ARG A 180 9.04 2.24 -14.36
C ARG A 180 7.70 1.76 -14.90
N GLY A 181 7.11 0.73 -14.29
CA GLY A 181 5.96 0.05 -14.86
C GLY A 181 4.93 1.09 -15.30
N LYS A 182 4.54 1.08 -16.60
CA LYS A 182 3.67 2.11 -17.17
C LYS A 182 2.44 2.24 -16.27
N ARG A 183 2.36 3.33 -15.52
CA ARG A 183 1.21 3.59 -14.65
C ARG A 183 0.10 4.10 -15.54
N THR A 184 -1.04 3.44 -15.50
CA THR A 184 -2.22 3.97 -16.17
C THR A 184 -2.62 5.30 -15.54
N ALA A 185 -3.31 6.15 -16.29
CA ALA A 185 -3.84 7.41 -15.77
C ALA A 185 -4.72 7.18 -14.52
N SER A 186 -5.45 6.06 -14.45
CA SER A 186 -6.26 5.71 -13.28
C SER A 186 -5.43 5.42 -12.02
N ILE A 187 -4.28 4.74 -12.16
CA ILE A 187 -3.37 4.47 -11.05
C ILE A 187 -2.74 5.78 -10.56
N LEU A 188 -2.28 6.64 -11.48
CA LEU A 188 -1.72 7.94 -11.12
C LEU A 188 -2.72 8.82 -10.38
N ARG A 189 -3.99 8.86 -10.83
CA ARG A 189 -5.05 9.60 -10.12
C ARG A 189 -5.28 9.05 -8.71
N ALA A 190 -5.41 7.72 -8.57
CA ALA A 190 -5.62 7.10 -7.25
C ALA A 190 -4.43 7.33 -6.30
N TYR A 191 -3.21 7.28 -6.81
CA TYR A 191 -1.99 7.53 -6.03
C TYR A 191 -1.93 8.97 -5.51
N ASN A 192 -2.40 9.96 -6.28
CA ASN A 192 -2.33 11.38 -5.90
C ASN A 192 -3.53 11.88 -5.09
N LEU A 193 -4.46 11.01 -4.69
CA LEU A 193 -5.50 11.38 -3.72
C LEU A 193 -4.86 11.71 -2.37
N SER A 194 -5.28 12.84 -1.78
CA SER A 194 -4.87 13.31 -0.45
C SER A 194 -6.00 13.08 0.54
#